data_AF-A0A3D0NSE7-F1
#
_entry.id   AF-A0A3D0NSE7-F1
#
_cell.length_a   1.000
_cell.length_b   1.000
_cell.length_c   1.000
_cell.angle_alpha   90.00
_cell.angle_beta   90.00
_cell.angle_gamma   90.00
#
_symmetry.space_group_name_H-M   'P 1'
#
loop_
_entity.id
_entity.type
_entity.pdbx_description
1 polymer ?
#
loop_
_entity_poly.entity_id
_entity_poly.type
_entity_poly.pdbx_seq_one_letter_code
_entity_poly.pdbx_strand_id
1 'polypeptide(L)'
;MIDKAANVRLNDVEVCSVSIGLQPIPFNKGFYAVDMTFYFDVCLDVFMAPNALPMPVKGLAVFSKRAVLFGSDGSVKIFSSDCSADGPDQQNQPTRNCPKAVVQVAEPIPLCAKLTERCSHPCMPPFRIPEAILRRYGGEFVGPEADKQVLVSIGLFSIVQLERNVQMLIPAYDFCIPHKECVSSSEDPCELFSSIEFPTNEFFPNNLPLDKKKAHTCTACGDT
;
A
#
# COMPACT_ATOMS: atom_id res chain seq x y z
N MET A 1 21.52 -1.52 -28.58
CA MET A 1 21.13 -2.96 -28.59
C MET A 1 19.64 -3.10 -28.84
N ILE A 2 18.80 -2.43 -28.02
CA ILE A 2 17.34 -2.37 -28.21
C ILE A 2 16.95 -1.79 -29.58
N ASP A 3 17.73 -0.87 -30.15
CA ASP A 3 17.45 -0.27 -31.48
C ASP A 3 17.44 -1.29 -32.63
N LYS A 4 18.24 -2.36 -32.49
CA LYS A 4 18.33 -3.45 -33.47
C LYS A 4 17.34 -4.58 -33.20
N ALA A 5 16.51 -4.47 -32.15
CA ALA A 5 15.53 -5.49 -31.81
C ALA A 5 14.39 -5.52 -32.84
N ALA A 6 14.00 -6.74 -33.22
CA ALA A 6 12.82 -7.03 -34.03
C ALA A 6 11.60 -7.31 -33.15
N ASN A 7 11.80 -8.00 -32.02
CA ASN A 7 10.74 -8.30 -31.05
C ASN A 7 11.30 -8.36 -29.62
N VAL A 8 10.43 -8.18 -28.64
CA VAL A 8 10.75 -8.26 -27.21
C VAL A 8 9.67 -9.06 -26.50
N ARG A 9 10.08 -9.91 -25.55
CA ARG A 9 9.17 -10.65 -24.68
C ARG A 9 9.51 -10.36 -23.24
N LEU A 10 8.49 -10.05 -22.45
CA LEU A 10 8.64 -9.93 -21.00
C LEU A 10 8.76 -11.33 -20.40
N ASN A 11 9.84 -11.59 -19.68
CA ASN A 11 10.10 -12.89 -19.08
C ASN A 11 9.72 -12.88 -17.60
N ASP A 12 10.28 -11.93 -16.84
CA ASP A 12 10.11 -11.88 -15.40
C ASP A 12 10.15 -10.43 -14.88
N VAL A 13 9.51 -10.18 -13.74
CA VAL A 13 9.45 -8.88 -13.08
C VAL A 13 9.51 -9.07 -11.57
N GLU A 14 10.39 -8.32 -10.91
CA GLU A 14 10.52 -8.30 -9.45
C GLU A 14 10.47 -6.88 -8.89
N VAL A 15 9.99 -6.72 -7.66
CA VAL A 15 10.02 -5.42 -6.96
C VAL A 15 11.36 -5.27 -6.25
N CYS A 16 12.22 -4.37 -6.74
CA CYS A 16 13.51 -4.08 -6.12
C CYS A 16 13.37 -3.36 -4.78
N SER A 17 12.56 -2.31 -4.76
CA SER A 17 12.35 -1.44 -3.61
C SER A 17 11.11 -0.57 -3.83
N VAL A 18 10.58 -0.03 -2.72
CA VAL A 18 9.53 0.97 -2.73
C VAL A 18 9.99 2.15 -1.89
N SER A 19 10.09 3.33 -2.49
CA SER A 19 10.31 4.58 -1.75
C SER A 19 8.97 5.16 -1.33
N ILE A 20 8.81 5.40 -0.03
CA ILE A 20 7.58 5.93 0.55
C ILE A 20 7.86 7.32 1.11
N GLY A 21 7.13 8.31 0.62
CA GLY A 21 7.08 9.67 1.15
C GLY A 21 5.75 9.91 1.84
N LEU A 22 5.76 10.53 3.01
CA LEU A 22 4.55 10.86 3.75
C LEU A 22 4.50 12.35 4.02
N GLN A 23 3.40 13.00 3.62
CA GLN A 23 3.20 14.43 3.83
C GLN A 23 1.81 14.70 4.43
N PRO A 24 1.71 15.47 5.54
CA PRO A 24 0.41 15.90 6.05
C PRO A 24 -0.24 16.87 5.06
N ILE A 25 -1.55 16.73 4.85
CA ILE A 25 -2.30 17.60 3.94
C ILE A 25 -2.70 18.88 4.69
N PRO A 26 -2.35 20.08 4.20
CA PRO A 26 -2.80 21.33 4.81
C PRO A 26 -4.34 21.38 4.89
N PHE A 27 -4.86 21.94 5.99
CA PHE A 27 -6.30 22.14 6.24
C PHE A 27 -7.17 20.88 6.40
N ASN A 28 -6.69 19.69 6.04
CA ASN A 28 -7.36 18.41 6.29
C ASN A 28 -6.65 17.64 7.41
N LYS A 29 -7.00 17.99 8.65
CA LYS A 29 -6.41 17.38 9.85
C LYS A 29 -6.57 15.86 9.84
N GLY A 30 -5.48 15.17 10.13
CA GLY A 30 -5.41 13.71 10.16
C GLY A 30 -5.33 13.01 8.81
N PHE A 31 -5.38 13.73 7.68
CA PHE A 31 -5.14 13.17 6.36
C PHE A 31 -3.68 13.35 5.93
N TYR A 32 -3.12 12.29 5.34
CA TYR A 32 -1.75 12.28 4.85
C TYR A 32 -1.74 11.81 3.39
N ALA A 33 -0.94 12.50 2.58
CA ALA A 33 -0.57 12.04 1.25
C ALA A 33 0.61 11.06 1.38
N VAL A 34 0.40 9.85 0.87
CA VAL A 34 1.40 8.80 0.74
C VAL A 34 1.85 8.76 -0.71
N ASP A 35 3.06 9.24 -0.97
CA ASP A 35 3.73 9.18 -2.26
C ASP A 35 4.55 7.89 -2.32
N MET A 36 4.19 6.97 -3.21
CA MET A 36 4.85 5.68 -3.37
C MET A 36 5.54 5.64 -4.71
N THR A 37 6.83 5.28 -4.73
CA THR A 37 7.58 5.04 -5.97
C THR A 37 8.10 3.61 -5.96
N PHE A 38 7.58 2.81 -6.88
CA PHE A 38 7.93 1.41 -7.09
C PHE A 38 9.05 1.31 -8.12
N TYR A 39 10.07 0.52 -7.80
CA TYR A 39 11.19 0.21 -8.69
C TYR A 39 11.13 -1.27 -9.02
N PHE A 40 11.00 -1.60 -10.31
CA PHE A 40 10.88 -2.97 -10.80
C PHE A 40 12.15 -3.39 -11.54
N ASP A 41 12.75 -4.52 -11.17
CA ASP A 41 13.71 -5.21 -12.04
C ASP A 41 12.90 -5.97 -13.09
N VAL A 42 13.22 -5.72 -14.36
CA VAL A 42 12.48 -6.26 -15.50
C VAL A 42 13.43 -7.08 -16.35
N CYS A 43 13.14 -8.37 -16.48
CA CYS A 43 13.88 -9.27 -17.37
C CYS A 43 13.14 -9.41 -18.70
N LEU A 44 13.82 -9.04 -19.79
CA LEU A 44 13.31 -9.07 -21.15
C LEU A 44 14.13 -10.03 -22.01
N ASP A 45 13.46 -10.82 -22.84
CA ASP A 45 14.11 -11.54 -23.94
C ASP A 45 14.02 -10.68 -25.20
N VAL A 46 15.16 -10.31 -25.76
CA VAL A 46 15.26 -9.48 -26.96
C VAL A 46 15.62 -10.36 -28.16
N PHE A 47 14.82 -10.28 -29.22
CA PHE A 47 15.02 -11.01 -30.47
C PHE A 47 15.50 -10.04 -31.56
N MET A 48 16.70 -10.26 -32.08
CA MET A 48 17.31 -9.39 -33.11
C MET A 48 16.86 -9.72 -34.54
N ALA A 49 16.50 -10.98 -34.81
CA ALA A 49 16.04 -11.44 -36.11
C ALA A 49 15.06 -12.61 -35.96
N PRO A 50 14.21 -12.89 -36.98
CA PRO A 50 13.39 -14.09 -37.01
C PRO A 50 14.32 -15.31 -36.94
N ASN A 51 14.16 -16.17 -35.91
CA ASN A 51 14.97 -17.37 -35.61
C ASN A 51 16.34 -17.14 -34.93
N ALA A 52 16.66 -15.92 -34.50
CA ALA A 52 17.81 -15.69 -33.62
C ALA A 52 17.50 -16.17 -32.18
N LEU A 53 18.53 -16.61 -31.46
CA LEU A 53 18.40 -16.95 -30.04
C LEU A 53 18.01 -15.70 -29.22
N PRO A 54 17.08 -15.82 -28.25
CA PRO A 54 16.72 -14.71 -27.38
C PRO A 54 17.93 -14.28 -26.54
N MET A 55 18.16 -12.98 -26.46
CA MET A 55 19.17 -12.40 -25.59
C MET A 55 18.47 -11.83 -24.34
N PRO A 56 18.73 -12.37 -23.14
CA PRO A 56 18.14 -11.83 -21.92
C PRO A 56 18.79 -10.49 -21.56
N VAL A 57 17.96 -9.52 -21.20
CA VAL A 57 18.36 -8.16 -20.87
C VAL A 57 17.60 -7.73 -19.63
N LYS A 58 18.31 -7.15 -18.66
CA LYS A 58 17.69 -6.53 -17.48
C LYS A 58 17.48 -5.05 -17.70
N GLY A 59 16.34 -4.54 -17.25
CA GLY A 59 15.99 -3.13 -17.26
C GLY A 59 15.32 -2.72 -15.96
N LEU A 60 15.26 -1.42 -15.72
CA LEU A 60 14.56 -0.84 -14.58
C LEU A 60 13.29 -0.14 -15.06
N ALA A 61 12.14 -0.49 -14.48
CA ALA A 61 10.91 0.27 -14.65
C ALA A 61 10.55 0.99 -13.35
N VAL A 62 10.06 2.23 -13.46
CA VAL A 62 9.70 3.07 -12.31
C VAL A 62 8.26 3.52 -12.45
N PHE A 63 7.48 3.37 -11.37
CA PHE A 63 6.10 3.83 -11.31
C PHE A 63 5.83 4.54 -10.00
N SER A 64 5.25 5.74 -10.07
CA SER A 64 4.86 6.51 -8.88
C SER A 64 3.34 6.58 -8.76
N LYS A 65 2.83 6.33 -7.55
CA LYS A 65 1.42 6.43 -7.19
C LYS A 65 1.27 7.26 -5.91
N ARG A 66 0.31 8.18 -5.90
CA ARG A 66 -0.06 8.95 -4.72
C ARG A 66 -1.41 8.49 -4.19
N ALA A 67 -1.50 8.24 -2.88
CA ALA A 67 -2.75 7.93 -2.18
C ALA A 67 -2.96 8.92 -1.03
N VAL A 68 -4.21 9.17 -0.66
CA VAL A 68 -4.56 9.98 0.51
C VAL A 68 -5.27 9.08 1.51
N LEU A 69 -4.70 8.97 2.71
CA LEU A 69 -5.21 8.11 3.77
C LEU A 69 -5.41 8.93 5.05
N PHE A 70 -6.46 8.59 5.80
CA PHE A 70 -6.67 9.13 7.13
C PHE A 70 -5.82 8.34 8.13
N GLY A 71 -4.88 9.03 8.78
CA GLY A 71 -3.95 8.47 9.76
C GLY A 71 -4.16 9.00 11.17
N SER A 72 -5.36 9.51 11.47
CA SER A 72 -5.80 10.15 12.72
C SER A 72 -5.23 11.55 13.00
N ASP A 73 -5.91 12.32 13.85
CA ASP A 73 -5.48 13.65 14.27
C ASP A 73 -4.34 13.55 15.31
N GLY A 74 -3.12 13.89 14.90
CA GLY A 74 -1.91 13.74 15.70
C GLY A 74 -1.53 15.07 16.33
N SER A 75 -2.23 15.48 17.38
CA SER A 75 -2.02 16.77 18.05
C SER A 75 -0.92 16.75 19.12
N VAL A 76 -0.15 15.65 19.23
CA VAL A 76 0.85 15.43 20.28
C VAL A 76 2.24 15.30 19.67
N LYS A 77 3.23 16.01 20.25
CA LYS A 77 4.66 15.86 19.94
C LYS A 77 5.23 14.73 20.78
N ILE A 78 5.96 13.80 20.15
CA ILE A 78 6.59 12.66 20.81
C ILE A 78 8.09 12.96 20.94
N PHE A 79 8.65 12.67 22.11
CA PHE A 79 10.08 12.70 22.38
C PHE A 79 10.49 11.28 22.78
N SER A 80 11.53 10.73 22.16
CA SER A 80 12.06 9.39 22.49
C SER A 80 13.52 9.49 22.92
N SER A 81 13.95 8.59 23.82
CA SER A 81 15.34 8.42 24.22
C SER A 81 16.15 7.52 23.28
N ASP A 82 15.55 7.02 22.20
CA ASP A 82 16.20 6.08 21.28
C ASP A 82 17.33 6.77 20.47
N CYS A 83 18.54 6.22 20.56
CA CYS A 83 19.69 6.63 19.75
C CYS A 83 19.72 5.83 18.43
N SER A 84 19.61 6.51 17.28
CA SER A 84 19.83 5.90 15.97
C SER A 84 21.32 5.98 15.60
N ALA A 85 21.96 4.84 15.35
CA ALA A 85 23.42 4.74 15.17
C ALA A 85 23.97 5.14 13.78
N ASP A 86 23.17 5.71 12.87
CA ASP A 86 23.58 5.86 11.45
C ASP A 86 23.23 7.23 10.83
N GLY A 87 23.72 8.31 11.46
CA GLY A 87 23.64 9.68 10.93
C GLY A 87 24.04 10.72 11.98
N PRO A 88 24.44 11.94 11.58
CA PRO A 88 24.91 12.97 12.51
C PRO A 88 23.82 13.27 13.55
N ASP A 89 24.19 13.16 14.83
CA ASP A 89 23.35 13.26 16.03
C ASP A 89 22.11 14.15 15.87
N GLN A 90 21.00 13.53 15.47
CA GLN A 90 19.68 14.15 15.41
C GLN A 90 18.91 13.79 16.69
N GLN A 91 19.55 13.95 17.84
CA GLN A 91 18.88 13.79 19.13
C GLN A 91 17.73 14.80 19.20
N ASN A 92 16.50 14.31 19.17
CA ASN A 92 15.28 15.10 19.41
C ASN A 92 15.00 16.26 18.43
N GLN A 93 15.07 16.04 17.11
CA GLN A 93 14.12 16.82 16.29
C GLN A 93 12.73 16.35 16.68
N PRO A 94 11.78 17.25 17.02
CA PRO A 94 10.41 16.86 17.29
C PRO A 94 9.87 16.25 16.01
N THR A 95 9.91 14.92 15.93
CA THR A 95 9.28 14.16 14.86
C THR A 95 7.83 14.60 14.91
N ARG A 96 7.42 15.34 13.87
CA ARG A 96 6.00 15.48 13.57
C ARG A 96 5.47 14.07 13.68
N ASN A 97 4.53 13.84 14.59
CA ASN A 97 3.98 12.54 14.93
C ASN A 97 3.19 12.01 13.72
N CYS A 98 3.86 11.81 12.59
CA CYS A 98 3.27 11.26 11.40
C CYS A 98 3.02 9.78 11.67
N PRO A 99 1.88 9.24 11.22
CA PRO A 99 1.66 7.80 11.27
C PRO A 99 2.76 7.09 10.46
N LYS A 100 3.07 5.86 10.84
CA LYS A 100 3.94 4.99 10.05
C LYS A 100 3.18 4.54 8.80
N ALA A 101 3.76 4.77 7.63
CA ALA A 101 3.22 4.25 6.39
C ALA A 101 3.80 2.85 6.11
N VAL A 102 2.94 1.87 5.89
CA VAL A 102 3.30 0.51 5.54
C VAL A 102 2.74 0.20 4.15
N VAL A 103 3.61 -0.23 3.24
CA VAL A 103 3.22 -0.68 1.90
C VAL A 103 3.59 -2.15 1.78
N GLN A 104 2.58 -2.99 1.59
CA GLN A 104 2.74 -4.41 1.29
C GLN A 104 2.51 -4.59 -0.21
N VAL A 105 3.39 -5.35 -0.86
CA VAL A 105 3.35 -5.57 -2.31
C VAL A 105 3.39 -7.07 -2.55
N ALA A 106 2.43 -7.57 -3.33
CA ALA A 106 2.45 -8.95 -3.79
C ALA A 106 3.43 -9.10 -4.97
N GLU A 107 3.76 -10.34 -5.31
CA GLU A 107 4.59 -10.64 -6.48
C GLU A 107 3.93 -10.05 -7.75
N PRO A 108 4.65 -9.20 -8.51
CA PRO A 108 4.10 -8.55 -9.69
C PRO A 108 3.96 -9.54 -10.85
N ILE A 109 2.97 -9.32 -11.70
CA ILE A 109 2.66 -10.21 -12.82
C ILE A 109 3.16 -9.58 -14.13
N PRO A 110 4.06 -10.22 -14.89
CA PRO A 110 4.43 -9.75 -16.22
C PRO A 110 3.25 -9.89 -17.19
N LEU A 111 2.76 -8.77 -17.75
CA LEU A 111 1.60 -8.80 -18.67
C LEU A 111 2.01 -8.71 -20.13
N CYS A 112 2.75 -7.65 -20.50
CA CYS A 112 3.21 -7.48 -21.87
C CYS A 112 4.44 -6.57 -21.98
N ALA A 113 5.18 -6.72 -23.07
CA ALA A 113 6.22 -5.79 -23.50
C ALA A 113 5.96 -5.38 -24.95
N LYS A 114 6.19 -4.11 -25.28
CA LYS A 114 6.04 -3.56 -26.62
C LYS A 114 7.26 -2.72 -26.97
N LEU A 115 7.86 -3.02 -28.12
CA LEU A 115 8.90 -2.19 -28.71
C LEU A 115 8.26 -0.99 -29.41
N THR A 116 8.72 0.22 -29.11
CA THR A 116 8.21 1.47 -29.68
C THR A 116 9.35 2.41 -30.00
N GLU A 117 9.17 3.29 -30.98
CA GLU A 117 10.07 4.41 -31.20
C GLU A 117 10.00 5.37 -30.00
N ARG A 118 11.14 5.92 -29.61
CA ARG A 118 11.26 6.85 -28.51
C ARG A 118 10.56 8.16 -28.90
N CYS A 119 9.76 8.71 -27.99
CA CYS A 119 9.21 10.03 -28.18
C CYS A 119 10.36 11.06 -28.19
N SER A 120 10.34 11.96 -29.17
CA SER A 120 11.28 13.08 -29.30
C SER A 120 11.07 14.16 -28.24
N HIS A 121 10.10 13.99 -27.34
CA HIS A 121 9.76 14.91 -26.27
C HIS A 121 10.06 14.19 -24.94
N PRO A 122 10.47 14.90 -23.88
CA PRO A 122 10.59 14.33 -22.54
C PRO A 122 9.19 14.00 -22.01
N CYS A 123 8.62 12.90 -22.50
CA CYS A 123 7.28 12.43 -22.16
C CYS A 123 7.21 11.87 -20.73
N MET A 124 8.36 11.68 -20.08
CA MET A 124 8.47 11.23 -18.70
C MET A 124 9.33 12.21 -17.90
N PRO A 125 8.90 12.62 -16.69
CA PRO A 125 9.74 13.42 -15.81
C PRO A 125 11.01 12.64 -15.43
N PRO A 126 12.14 13.33 -15.16
CA PRO A 126 13.34 12.66 -14.72
C PRO A 126 13.10 11.99 -13.36
N PHE A 127 13.09 10.66 -13.34
CA PHE A 127 13.02 9.89 -12.11
C PHE A 127 14.40 9.89 -11.46
N ARG A 128 14.46 10.27 -10.17
CA ARG A 128 15.68 10.10 -9.36
C ARG A 128 15.70 8.67 -8.83
N ILE A 129 16.62 7.87 -9.36
CA ILE A 129 16.79 6.48 -8.94
C ILE A 129 17.79 6.45 -7.78
N PRO A 130 17.47 5.81 -6.64
CA PRO A 130 18.41 5.66 -5.53
C PRO A 130 19.71 4.96 -5.94
N GLU A 131 20.84 5.45 -5.41
CA GLU A 131 22.19 4.89 -5.66
C GLU A 131 22.28 3.38 -5.38
N ALA A 132 21.58 2.89 -4.35
CA ALA A 132 21.55 1.47 -4.03
C ALA A 132 20.97 0.60 -5.16
N ILE A 133 20.04 1.15 -5.95
CA ILE A 133 19.45 0.48 -7.11
C ILE A 133 20.40 0.62 -8.31
N LEU A 134 20.96 1.81 -8.56
CA LEU A 134 21.92 2.06 -9.64
C LEU A 134 23.12 1.11 -9.60
N ARG A 135 23.67 0.86 -8.40
CA ARG A 135 24.79 -0.08 -8.20
C ARG A 135 24.48 -1.49 -8.69
N ARG A 136 23.21 -1.94 -8.70
CA ARG A 136 22.82 -3.26 -9.21
C ARG A 136 22.96 -3.39 -10.73
N TYR A 137 22.91 -2.27 -11.45
CA TYR A 137 23.00 -2.20 -12.91
C TYR A 137 24.36 -1.70 -13.41
N GLY A 138 25.34 -1.55 -12.51
CA GLY A 138 26.69 -1.12 -12.87
C GLY A 138 26.87 0.40 -12.99
N GLY A 139 25.93 1.20 -12.49
CA GLY A 139 26.06 2.67 -12.45
C GLY A 139 24.93 3.40 -13.18
N GLU A 140 25.27 4.52 -13.84
CA GLU A 140 24.29 5.36 -14.53
C GLU A 140 23.59 4.61 -15.67
N PHE A 141 22.27 4.75 -15.73
CA PHE A 141 21.51 4.36 -16.91
C PHE A 141 21.85 5.32 -18.05
N VAL A 142 22.55 4.80 -19.06
CA VAL A 142 22.93 5.56 -20.26
C VAL A 142 21.66 6.10 -20.96
N GLY A 143 21.48 7.42 -20.98
CA GLY A 143 20.62 8.14 -21.93
C GLY A 143 21.50 8.99 -22.86
N PRO A 144 21.05 9.48 -24.05
CA PRO A 144 19.74 9.44 -24.69
C PRO A 144 19.76 8.89 -26.14
N GLU A 145 20.83 8.23 -26.60
CA GLU A 145 21.05 7.91 -28.03
C GLU A 145 20.28 6.70 -28.59
N ALA A 146 19.35 6.12 -27.83
CA ALA A 146 18.51 5.02 -28.32
C ALA A 146 17.25 5.56 -29.01
N ASP A 147 17.06 5.18 -30.27
CA ASP A 147 15.88 5.50 -31.07
C ASP A 147 14.66 4.67 -30.65
N LYS A 148 14.89 3.46 -30.10
CA LYS A 148 13.81 2.58 -29.62
C LYS A 148 13.80 2.45 -28.10
N GLN A 149 12.59 2.29 -27.58
CA GLN A 149 12.32 2.02 -26.17
C GLN A 149 11.35 0.83 -26.02
N VAL A 150 11.44 0.15 -24.88
CA VAL A 150 10.50 -0.92 -24.52
C VAL A 150 9.53 -0.38 -23.49
N LEU A 151 8.23 -0.47 -23.80
CA LEU A 151 7.16 -0.23 -22.84
C LEU A 151 6.70 -1.56 -22.27
N VAL A 152 6.61 -1.64 -20.95
CA VAL A 152 6.16 -2.85 -20.24
C VAL A 152 4.87 -2.57 -19.49
N SER A 153 3.97 -3.56 -19.47
CA SER A 153 2.79 -3.57 -18.61
C SER A 153 2.98 -4.62 -17.53
N ILE A 154 2.84 -4.18 -16.28
CA ILE A 154 3.07 -4.98 -15.08
C ILE A 154 1.78 -4.94 -14.25
N GLY A 155 1.27 -6.12 -13.90
CA GLY A 155 0.17 -6.26 -12.95
C GLY A 155 0.70 -6.12 -11.53
N LEU A 156 0.16 -5.17 -10.75
CA LEU A 156 0.62 -4.89 -9.40
C LEU A 156 -0.55 -4.93 -8.42
N PHE A 157 -0.39 -5.71 -7.34
CA PHE A 157 -1.28 -5.67 -6.19
C PHE A 157 -0.51 -5.16 -4.97
N SER A 158 -1.02 -4.09 -4.34
CA SER A 158 -0.39 -3.46 -3.19
C SER A 158 -1.42 -2.99 -2.17
N ILE A 159 -1.13 -3.18 -0.88
CA ILE A 159 -1.92 -2.67 0.24
C ILE A 159 -1.13 -1.55 0.92
N VAL A 160 -1.79 -0.43 1.19
CA VAL A 160 -1.18 0.77 1.81
C VAL A 160 -1.92 1.07 3.10
N GLN A 161 -1.18 1.14 4.21
CA GLN A 161 -1.73 1.34 5.55
C GLN A 161 -1.01 2.48 6.25
N LEU A 162 -1.75 3.23 7.06
CA LEU A 162 -1.21 4.18 8.02
C LEU A 162 -1.44 3.63 9.43
N GLU A 163 -0.36 3.38 10.14
CA GLU A 163 -0.37 2.86 11.50
C GLU A 163 0.05 3.98 12.45
N ARG A 164 -0.74 4.24 13.50
CA ARG A 164 -0.34 5.10 14.61
C ARG A 164 -0.53 4.34 15.91
N ASN A 165 0.51 4.34 16.73
CA ASN A 165 0.41 3.85 18.09
C ASN A 165 -0.45 4.82 18.90
N VAL A 166 -1.57 4.32 19.44
CA VAL A 166 -2.45 5.06 20.34
C VAL A 166 -2.50 4.36 21.69
N GLN A 167 -2.60 5.14 22.76
CA GLN A 167 -2.86 4.59 24.09
C GLN A 167 -4.37 4.39 24.21
N MET A 168 -4.81 3.13 24.32
CA MET A 168 -6.20 2.83 24.63
C MET A 168 -6.36 2.66 26.13
N LEU A 169 -7.27 3.44 26.72
CA LEU A 169 -7.71 3.21 28.09
C LEU A 169 -8.75 2.10 28.06
N ILE A 170 -8.36 0.90 28.48
CA ILE A 170 -9.28 -0.23 28.64
C ILE A 170 -9.91 -0.07 30.02
N PRO A 171 -11.23 0.19 30.12
CA PRO A 171 -11.87 0.26 31.41
C PRO A 171 -11.84 -1.12 32.06
N ALA A 172 -11.07 -1.25 33.13
CA ALA A 172 -11.05 -2.44 33.98
C ALA A 172 -12.25 -2.43 34.95
N TYR A 173 -13.46 -2.17 34.45
CA TYR A 173 -14.65 -2.55 35.20
C TYR A 173 -14.77 -4.06 35.07
N ASP A 174 -15.01 -4.74 36.19
CA ASP A 174 -15.12 -6.19 36.25
C ASP A 174 -15.98 -6.67 35.09
N PHE A 175 -15.35 -7.34 34.12
CA PHE A 175 -16.07 -8.10 33.11
C PHE A 175 -17.06 -8.95 33.89
N CYS A 176 -18.35 -8.61 33.70
CA CYS A 176 -19.47 -9.07 34.49
C CYS A 176 -19.23 -10.48 34.99
N ILE A 177 -18.95 -10.66 36.29
CA ILE A 177 -19.20 -11.96 36.92
C ILE A 177 -20.67 -12.21 36.58
N PRO A 178 -21.02 -13.19 35.74
CA PRO A 178 -22.39 -13.35 35.29
C PRO A 178 -23.25 -13.58 36.54
N HIS A 179 -24.05 -12.58 36.91
CA HIS A 179 -24.95 -12.68 38.05
C HIS A 179 -26.18 -13.56 37.75
N LYS A 180 -26.40 -13.86 36.46
CA LYS A 180 -27.43 -14.81 36.05
C LYS A 180 -26.88 -16.22 36.23
N GLU A 181 -27.31 -16.90 37.28
CA GLU A 181 -27.23 -18.36 37.34
C GLU A 181 -27.95 -18.93 36.10
N CYS A 182 -27.27 -19.80 35.35
CA CYS A 182 -27.88 -20.54 34.26
C CYS A 182 -28.93 -21.50 34.83
N VAL A 183 -30.19 -21.08 34.88
CA VAL A 183 -31.30 -21.97 35.23
C VAL A 183 -31.63 -22.80 33.98
N SER A 184 -31.22 -24.05 33.96
CA SER A 184 -31.57 -25.00 32.89
C SER A 184 -33.03 -25.41 33.01
N SER A 185 -33.95 -24.57 32.55
CA SER A 185 -35.39 -24.88 32.54
C SER A 185 -35.91 -25.41 31.20
N SER A 186 -35.08 -25.48 30.15
CA SER A 186 -35.43 -26.06 28.85
C SER A 186 -34.54 -27.26 28.51
N GLU A 187 -35.14 -28.35 28.05
CA GLU A 187 -34.43 -29.59 27.69
C GLU A 187 -33.67 -29.49 26.35
N ASP A 188 -33.97 -28.48 25.52
CA ASP A 188 -33.29 -28.25 24.24
C ASP A 188 -32.38 -26.99 24.28
N PRO A 189 -31.05 -27.13 24.17
CA PRO A 189 -30.13 -26.01 24.11
C PRO A 189 -30.34 -25.11 22.89
N CYS A 190 -30.85 -25.63 21.77
CA CYS A 190 -31.04 -24.84 20.54
C CYS A 190 -32.10 -23.74 20.71
N GLU A 191 -33.20 -24.01 21.43
CA GLU A 191 -34.23 -23.00 21.72
C GLU A 191 -33.77 -21.94 22.70
N LEU A 192 -32.90 -22.31 23.65
CA LEU A 192 -32.31 -21.34 24.58
C LEU A 192 -31.43 -20.34 23.83
N PHE A 193 -30.54 -20.82 22.94
CA PHE A 193 -29.67 -19.93 22.16
C PHE A 193 -30.42 -19.08 21.14
N SER A 194 -31.55 -19.53 20.60
CA SER A 194 -32.37 -18.72 19.70
C SER A 194 -33.18 -17.64 20.42
N SER A 195 -33.50 -17.84 21.70
CA SER A 195 -34.22 -16.86 22.53
C SER A 195 -33.35 -15.70 23.03
N ILE A 196 -32.02 -15.86 23.00
CA ILE A 196 -31.08 -14.83 23.45
C ILE A 196 -30.78 -13.89 22.28
N GLU A 197 -31.26 -12.65 22.37
CA GLU A 197 -30.91 -11.61 21.40
C GLU A 197 -29.40 -11.31 21.46
N PHE A 198 -28.74 -11.37 20.30
CA PHE A 198 -27.32 -11.05 20.22
C PHE A 198 -27.08 -9.56 20.53
N PRO A 199 -26.19 -9.21 21.47
CA PRO A 199 -26.01 -7.85 21.99
C PRO A 199 -25.22 -6.98 21.00
N THR A 200 -25.81 -6.77 19.84
CA THR A 200 -25.24 -6.09 18.68
C THR A 200 -24.71 -4.70 19.06
N ASN A 201 -25.43 -3.99 19.94
CA ASN A 201 -25.09 -2.64 20.37
C ASN A 201 -23.81 -2.54 21.23
N GLU A 202 -23.37 -3.61 21.88
CA GLU A 202 -22.15 -3.60 22.70
C GLU A 202 -20.88 -3.83 21.87
N PHE A 203 -21.01 -4.39 20.67
CA PHE A 203 -19.90 -4.68 19.77
C PHE A 203 -19.58 -3.54 18.79
N PHE A 204 -20.39 -2.49 18.75
CA PHE A 204 -20.10 -1.29 17.95
C PHE A 204 -19.53 -0.19 18.84
N PRO A 205 -18.28 0.26 18.62
CA PRO A 205 -17.71 1.36 19.38
C PRO A 205 -18.60 2.60 19.23
N ASN A 206 -19.08 3.10 20.37
CA ASN A 206 -20.12 4.11 20.55
C ASN A 206 -20.29 5.09 19.38
N ASN A 207 -21.47 5.04 18.79
CA ASN A 207 -22.17 6.08 18.04
C ASN A 207 -21.42 7.40 17.90
N LEU A 208 -20.78 7.60 16.73
CA LEU A 208 -20.73 8.95 16.15
C LEU A 208 -22.17 9.51 16.18
N PRO A 209 -22.39 10.77 16.58
CA PRO A 209 -23.72 11.36 16.57
C PRO A 209 -24.17 11.50 15.11
N LEU A 210 -24.73 10.44 14.55
CA LEU A 210 -25.47 10.48 13.31
C LEU A 210 -26.76 11.23 13.61
N ASP A 211 -26.82 12.43 13.04
CA ASP A 211 -27.99 13.28 12.92
C ASP A 211 -29.25 12.42 12.70
N LYS A 212 -30.16 12.45 13.67
CA LYS A 212 -31.45 11.77 13.57
C LYS A 212 -32.29 12.42 12.48
N LYS A 213 -32.15 11.98 11.23
CA LYS A 213 -33.16 12.24 10.19
C LYS A 213 -33.42 11.01 9.32
N LYS A 214 -34.67 10.54 9.49
CA LYS A 214 -35.50 9.70 8.62
C LYS A 214 -35.15 8.21 8.58
N ALA A 215 -35.90 7.47 9.40
CA ALA A 215 -36.27 6.09 9.11
C ALA A 215 -36.92 6.04 7.72
N HIS A 216 -36.19 5.47 6.77
CA HIS A 216 -36.78 4.91 5.56
C HIS A 216 -37.12 3.46 5.85
N THR A 217 -38.41 3.18 5.98
CA THR A 217 -39.00 1.86 5.94
C THR A 217 -38.54 1.17 4.66
N CYS A 218 -37.74 0.11 4.77
CA CYS A 218 -37.45 -0.77 3.64
C CYS A 218 -38.21 -2.08 3.87
N THR A 219 -39.45 -2.08 3.40
CA THR A 219 -40.24 -3.29 3.15
C THR A 219 -39.59 -4.03 1.97
N ALA A 220 -39.26 -5.30 2.16
CA ALA A 220 -39.28 -6.39 1.15
C ALA A 220 -38.12 -7.38 1.36
N CYS A 221 -38.52 -8.64 1.59
CA CYS A 221 -37.91 -9.95 1.27
C CYS A 221 -38.50 -10.90 2.32
N GLY A 222 -39.50 -11.75 2.07
CA GLY A 222 -39.97 -12.38 0.84
C GLY A 222 -40.15 -13.86 1.19
N ASP A 223 -41.40 -14.29 1.34
CA ASP A 223 -41.78 -15.67 1.69
C ASP A 223 -41.19 -16.70 0.70
N THR A 224 -40.60 -17.76 1.24
CA THR A 224 -40.79 -19.15 0.80
C THR A 224 -40.45 -20.11 1.92
#